data_AF-A0A665W6Q4-F1
#
_entry.id   AF-A0A665W6Q4-F1
#
_cell.length_a   1.000
_cell.length_b   1.000
_cell.length_c   1.000
_cell.angle_alpha   90.00
_cell.angle_beta   90.00
_cell.angle_gamma   90.00
#
_symmetry.space_group_name_H-M   'P 1'
#
loop_
_entity.id
_entity.type
_entity.pdbx_description
1 polymer ?
#
loop_
_entity_poly.entity_id
_entity_poly.type
_entity_poly.pdbx_seq_one_letter_code
_entity_poly.pdbx_strand_id
1 'polypeptide(L)'
;MSQWKQIQLLENRLLEHVDYLYDDNFPMDIRQGLASWIESQDWDTAANDESVAAVLFTNLLSQLERVRSQEQNFLQRHNMKIIQQQLQVKYSANPAVMARVISNCLREEFRILSSACMQEQGPLEKSLQDSGAFERQKTMDNRVGIIRSSVQLMDQAVKYIEDMQDDFDFRYKTLQSRDRNSDMMKQEVTRLQEMLNRLDFKRKEILSKIDDVIKEIEDLVTTQLNPVLHDWKRRQQVAAIGGPLLTGLEQLQNWFTLIAQSLFQIKRQLDKLGELVVKVTYENDPIPLQKPQMEERVKFLIYHLIKSSFVVEKQPCMPTHPQKPLIIKTGVQFTTKVRLLVKLPEVDYQLKVKTTFDNSRQFFILTNNTKAMDIEDYSNGCLSVDFRHLSLLSVTEELHSLSFEACLTVQGLTIDLETCSLPLVVISNVSQLPGGWASVMWYNLLTDEPRNLAFFGNPPRANWSQLSEVLSWQFSTFLMCLRSNFIFNIQISEWCQSFHLT
;
A
#
# COMPACT_ATOMS: atom_id res chain seq x y z
N MET A 1 -30.29 -8.42 -4.46
CA MET A 1 -29.19 -8.48 -3.47
C MET A 1 -29.79 -8.04 -2.14
N SER A 2 -29.56 -8.75 -1.02
CA SER A 2 -30.11 -8.34 0.28
C SER A 2 -29.57 -6.98 0.71
N GLN A 3 -30.35 -6.24 1.50
CA GLN A 3 -29.96 -4.95 2.08
C GLN A 3 -28.66 -5.10 2.89
N TRP A 4 -28.52 -6.19 3.65
CA TRP A 4 -27.29 -6.48 4.40
C TRP A 4 -26.04 -6.60 3.52
N LYS A 5 -26.19 -7.22 2.34
CA LYS A 5 -25.07 -7.35 1.40
C LYS A 5 -24.67 -6.00 0.81
N GLN A 6 -25.62 -5.08 0.64
CA GLN A 6 -25.30 -3.72 0.18
C GLN A 6 -24.58 -2.93 1.28
N ILE A 7 -24.98 -3.11 2.54
CA ILE A 7 -24.31 -2.49 3.69
C ILE A 7 -22.86 -2.96 3.81
N GLN A 8 -22.61 -4.26 3.66
CA GLN A 8 -21.26 -4.83 3.70
C GLN A 8 -20.31 -4.28 2.62
N LEU A 9 -20.85 -3.60 1.60
CA LEU A 9 -20.07 -2.95 0.54
C LEU A 9 -19.84 -1.46 0.79
N LEU A 10 -20.37 -0.90 1.87
CA LEU A 10 -20.15 0.50 2.24
C LEU A 10 -18.72 0.74 2.70
N GLU A 11 -18.28 2.00 2.59
CA GLU A 11 -17.01 2.45 3.16
C GLU A 11 -16.97 2.26 4.68
N ASN A 12 -15.79 2.01 5.24
CA ASN A 12 -15.61 1.73 6.67
C ASN A 12 -16.24 2.78 7.59
N ARG A 13 -16.19 4.06 7.22
CA ARG A 13 -16.82 5.16 7.98
C ARG A 13 -18.34 4.97 8.11
N LEU A 14 -19.01 4.47 7.08
CA LEU A 14 -20.46 4.23 7.10
C LEU A 14 -20.79 2.91 7.79
N LEU A 15 -19.91 1.91 7.69
CA LEU A 15 -20.00 0.67 8.46
C LEU A 15 -19.93 0.92 9.98
N GLU A 16 -19.15 1.90 10.44
CA GLU A 16 -19.16 2.32 11.85
C GLU A 16 -20.51 2.90 12.28
N HIS A 17 -21.19 3.65 11.40
CA HIS A 17 -22.55 4.11 11.70
C HIS A 17 -23.54 2.95 11.81
N VAL A 18 -23.34 1.91 11.00
CA VAL A 18 -24.12 0.66 11.08
C VAL A 18 -23.82 -0.08 12.39
N ASP A 19 -22.57 -0.11 12.85
CA ASP A 19 -22.18 -0.74 14.13
C ASP A 19 -22.98 -0.16 15.31
N TYR A 20 -23.15 1.16 15.36
CA TYR A 20 -23.97 1.82 16.39
C TYR A 20 -25.48 1.48 16.34
N LEU A 21 -25.99 0.88 15.26
CA LEU A 21 -27.38 0.44 15.18
C LEU A 21 -27.64 -0.88 15.91
N TYR A 22 -26.59 -1.67 16.18
CA TYR A 22 -26.71 -3.01 16.75
C TYR A 22 -26.15 -3.05 18.16
N ASP A 23 -26.99 -3.45 19.10
CA ASP A 23 -26.66 -3.61 20.51
C ASP A 23 -27.38 -4.85 21.09
N ASP A 24 -27.39 -4.99 22.42
CA ASP A 24 -28.07 -6.08 23.12
C ASP A 24 -29.61 -6.10 22.90
N ASN A 25 -30.20 -5.06 22.28
CA ASN A 25 -31.61 -5.07 21.89
C ASN A 25 -31.84 -5.86 20.60
N PHE A 26 -30.89 -5.82 19.67
CA PHE A 26 -30.93 -6.62 18.46
C PHE A 26 -29.51 -6.93 17.98
N PRO A 27 -28.97 -8.13 18.30
CA PRO A 27 -27.59 -8.45 17.98
C PRO A 27 -27.31 -8.57 16.48
N MET A 28 -26.17 -8.02 16.04
CA MET A 28 -25.72 -8.04 14.64
C MET A 28 -25.57 -9.46 14.08
N ASP A 29 -25.22 -10.43 14.92
CA ASP A 29 -25.15 -11.87 14.56
C ASP A 29 -26.49 -12.37 13.98
N ILE A 30 -27.62 -11.97 14.56
CA ILE A 30 -28.96 -12.34 14.07
C ILE A 30 -29.24 -11.65 12.76
N ARG A 31 -28.94 -10.34 12.70
CA ARG A 31 -29.12 -9.52 11.50
C ARG A 31 -28.37 -10.12 10.30
N GLN A 32 -27.15 -10.60 10.52
CA GLN A 32 -26.32 -11.25 9.51
C GLN A 32 -26.81 -12.66 9.17
N GLY A 33 -27.00 -13.51 10.18
CA GLY A 33 -27.35 -14.93 9.99
C GLY A 33 -28.73 -15.15 9.35
N LEU A 34 -29.65 -14.21 9.55
CA LEU A 34 -31.02 -14.27 9.05
C LEU A 34 -31.38 -13.13 8.09
N ALA A 35 -30.38 -12.47 7.50
CA ALA A 35 -30.58 -11.25 6.71
C ALA A 35 -31.72 -11.36 5.68
N SER A 36 -31.72 -12.39 4.85
CA SER A 36 -32.72 -12.59 3.80
C SER A 36 -34.12 -12.85 4.35
N TRP A 37 -34.25 -13.53 5.49
CA TRP A 37 -35.53 -13.82 6.11
C TRP A 37 -36.08 -12.61 6.84
N ILE A 38 -35.23 -11.88 7.56
CA ILE A 38 -35.62 -10.65 8.26
C ILE A 38 -36.12 -9.61 7.27
N GLU A 39 -35.39 -9.38 6.18
CA GLU A 39 -35.74 -8.39 5.15
C GLU A 39 -37.03 -8.74 4.40
N SER A 40 -37.49 -10.00 4.44
CA SER A 40 -38.74 -10.41 3.77
C SER A 40 -39.99 -10.30 4.64
N GLN A 41 -39.88 -9.93 5.92
CA GLN A 41 -41.03 -9.78 6.81
C GLN A 41 -41.52 -8.32 6.88
N ASP A 42 -42.82 -8.14 7.12
CA ASP A 42 -43.42 -6.83 7.36
C ASP A 42 -43.38 -6.48 8.86
N TRP A 43 -42.24 -5.93 9.29
CA TRP A 43 -42.02 -5.52 10.68
C TRP A 43 -42.83 -4.28 11.08
N ASP A 44 -43.24 -3.44 10.14
CA ASP A 44 -44.05 -2.25 10.42
C ASP A 44 -45.47 -2.61 10.81
N THR A 45 -46.07 -3.59 10.13
CA THR A 45 -47.37 -4.15 10.53
C THR A 45 -47.25 -4.88 11.87
N ALA A 46 -46.20 -5.69 12.07
CA ALA A 46 -45.97 -6.40 13.33
C ALA A 46 -45.68 -5.49 14.53
N ALA A 47 -45.13 -4.29 14.32
CA ALA A 47 -44.91 -3.32 15.40
C ALA A 47 -46.21 -2.73 15.97
N ASN A 48 -47.32 -2.87 15.23
CA ASN A 48 -48.64 -2.31 15.56
C ASN A 48 -49.71 -3.37 15.83
N ASP A 49 -49.46 -4.64 15.49
CA ASP A 49 -50.36 -5.78 15.72
C ASP A 49 -49.67 -6.86 16.57
N GLU A 50 -50.16 -7.04 17.79
CA GLU A 50 -49.60 -7.98 18.77
C GLU A 50 -49.67 -9.44 18.32
N SER A 51 -50.71 -9.82 17.59
CA SER A 51 -50.89 -11.19 17.10
C SER A 51 -49.88 -11.52 16.01
N VAL A 52 -49.65 -10.58 15.09
CA VAL A 52 -48.63 -10.68 14.03
C VAL A 52 -47.23 -10.66 14.64
N ALA A 53 -46.99 -9.81 15.64
CA ALA A 53 -45.73 -9.75 16.37
C ALA A 53 -45.37 -11.09 17.05
N ALA A 54 -46.34 -11.71 17.72
CA ALA A 54 -46.15 -12.99 18.41
C ALA A 54 -45.83 -14.13 17.43
N VAL A 55 -46.49 -14.15 16.27
CA VAL A 55 -46.22 -15.12 15.20
C VAL A 55 -44.81 -14.92 14.63
N LEU A 56 -44.44 -13.68 14.29
CA LEU A 56 -43.12 -13.39 13.75
C LEU A 56 -41.99 -13.66 14.75
N PHE A 57 -42.22 -13.41 16.04
CA PHE A 57 -41.26 -13.73 17.09
C PHE A 57 -41.03 -15.24 17.21
N THR A 58 -42.11 -16.03 17.20
CA THR A 58 -42.01 -17.50 17.21
C THR A 58 -41.27 -18.01 15.97
N ASN A 59 -41.56 -17.43 14.81
CA ASN A 59 -40.87 -17.77 13.56
C ASN A 59 -39.39 -17.39 13.60
N LEU A 60 -39.03 -16.22 14.14
CA LEU A 60 -37.62 -15.80 14.30
C LEU A 60 -36.84 -16.79 15.16
N LEU A 61 -37.40 -17.23 16.30
CA LEU A 61 -36.76 -18.23 17.17
C LEU A 61 -36.57 -19.58 16.46
N SER A 62 -37.55 -20.00 15.64
CA SER A 62 -37.45 -21.21 14.81
C SER A 62 -36.36 -21.10 13.75
N GLN A 63 -36.25 -19.93 13.10
CA GLN A 63 -35.19 -19.66 12.13
C GLN A 63 -33.80 -19.66 12.77
N LEU A 64 -33.65 -19.06 13.96
CA LEU A 64 -32.40 -19.08 14.73
C LEU A 64 -32.00 -20.51 15.10
N GLU A 65 -32.94 -21.34 15.54
CA GLU A 65 -32.69 -22.75 15.86
C GLU A 65 -32.21 -23.53 14.62
N ARG A 66 -32.81 -23.27 13.46
CA ARG A 66 -32.43 -23.88 12.18
C ARG A 66 -31.00 -23.50 11.78
N VAL A 67 -30.67 -22.21 11.81
CA VAL A 67 -29.32 -21.72 11.47
C VAL A 67 -28.28 -22.25 12.45
N ARG A 68 -28.58 -22.20 13.75
CA ARG A 68 -27.70 -22.73 14.80
C ARG A 68 -27.43 -24.22 14.65
N SER A 69 -28.43 -25.01 14.26
CA SER A 69 -28.29 -26.46 14.06
C SER A 69 -27.41 -26.82 12.86
N GLN A 70 -27.32 -25.92 11.88
CA GLN A 70 -26.49 -26.07 10.68
C GLN A 70 -25.08 -25.48 10.84
N GLU A 71 -24.87 -24.65 11.88
CA GLU A 71 -23.59 -24.00 12.15
C GLU A 71 -22.54 -24.98 12.67
N GLN A 72 -21.44 -25.08 11.94
CA GLN A 72 -20.31 -25.97 12.25
C GLN A 72 -19.34 -25.32 13.23
N ASN A 73 -19.25 -23.98 13.21
CA ASN A 73 -18.35 -23.26 14.10
C ASN A 73 -18.87 -23.29 15.55
N PHE A 74 -18.07 -23.87 16.45
CA PHE A 74 -18.44 -24.01 17.86
C PHE A 74 -18.75 -22.68 18.54
N LEU A 75 -17.94 -21.64 18.28
CA LEU A 75 -18.09 -20.32 18.89
C LEU A 75 -19.39 -19.64 18.41
N GLN A 76 -19.63 -19.64 17.10
CA GLN A 76 -20.87 -19.06 16.55
C GLN A 76 -22.10 -19.82 17.03
N ARG A 77 -22.06 -21.16 17.09
CA ARG A 77 -23.15 -21.96 17.65
C ARG A 77 -23.42 -21.65 19.12
N HIS A 78 -22.38 -21.42 19.92
CA HIS A 78 -22.49 -21.02 21.32
C HIS A 78 -23.09 -19.60 21.46
N ASN A 79 -22.60 -18.63 20.69
CA ASN A 79 -23.10 -17.26 20.69
C ASN A 79 -24.58 -17.21 20.30
N MET A 80 -24.96 -17.89 19.21
CA MET A 80 -26.36 -17.98 18.76
C MET A 80 -27.28 -18.57 19.83
N LYS A 81 -26.81 -19.57 20.60
CA LYS A 81 -27.56 -20.13 21.72
C LYS A 81 -27.80 -19.10 22.83
N ILE A 82 -26.79 -18.33 23.21
CA ILE A 82 -26.91 -17.28 24.24
C ILE A 82 -27.87 -16.19 23.76
N ILE A 83 -27.69 -15.73 22.52
CA ILE A 83 -28.51 -14.69 21.91
C ILE A 83 -29.99 -15.11 21.85
N GLN A 84 -30.27 -16.35 21.43
CA GLN A 84 -31.64 -16.90 21.40
C GLN A 84 -32.29 -16.89 22.78
N GLN A 85 -31.55 -17.27 23.83
CA GLN A 85 -32.04 -17.24 25.22
C GLN A 85 -32.32 -15.79 25.69
N GLN A 86 -31.42 -14.86 25.38
CA GLN A 86 -31.58 -13.45 25.73
C GLN A 86 -32.80 -12.82 25.05
N LEU A 87 -32.98 -13.05 23.75
CA LEU A 87 -34.17 -12.57 23.04
C LEU A 87 -35.46 -13.15 23.61
N GLN A 88 -35.47 -14.45 23.95
CA GLN A 88 -36.62 -15.10 24.55
C GLN A 88 -37.01 -14.46 25.88
N VAL A 89 -36.03 -14.18 26.74
CA VAL A 89 -36.28 -13.49 28.02
C VAL A 89 -36.77 -12.06 27.80
N LYS A 90 -36.18 -11.34 26.84
CA LYS A 90 -36.42 -9.90 26.62
C LYS A 90 -37.75 -9.58 25.96
N TYR A 91 -38.19 -10.40 25.00
CA TYR A 91 -39.31 -10.07 24.13
C TYR A 91 -40.50 -11.02 24.20
N SER A 92 -40.43 -12.12 24.96
CA SER A 92 -41.57 -13.05 25.11
C SER A 92 -42.83 -12.40 25.69
N ALA A 93 -42.66 -11.44 26.61
CA ALA A 93 -43.78 -10.72 27.21
C ALA A 93 -44.35 -9.61 26.30
N ASN A 94 -43.55 -9.08 25.37
CA ASN A 94 -44.00 -8.03 24.44
C ASN A 94 -43.26 -8.12 23.09
N PRO A 95 -43.71 -9.00 22.18
CA PRO A 95 -43.09 -9.19 20.87
C PRO A 95 -43.15 -7.96 19.96
N ALA A 96 -44.12 -7.06 20.16
CA ALA A 96 -44.26 -5.85 19.35
C ALA A 96 -43.09 -4.87 19.54
N VAL A 97 -42.46 -4.87 20.72
CA VAL A 97 -41.24 -4.07 20.96
C VAL A 97 -40.08 -4.57 20.09
N MET A 98 -39.92 -5.89 19.95
CA MET A 98 -38.91 -6.46 19.07
C MET A 98 -39.16 -6.07 17.61
N ALA A 99 -40.40 -6.18 17.14
CA ALA A 99 -40.75 -5.81 15.77
C ALA A 99 -40.42 -4.33 15.48
N ARG A 100 -40.65 -3.44 16.47
CA ARG A 100 -40.28 -2.02 16.37
C ARG A 100 -38.78 -1.80 16.32
N VAL A 101 -38.00 -2.53 17.13
CA VAL A 101 -36.52 -2.46 17.10
C VAL A 101 -36.01 -2.90 15.73
N ILE A 102 -36.47 -4.04 15.22
CA ILE A 102 -36.04 -4.56 13.91
C ILE A 102 -36.44 -3.61 12.77
N SER A 103 -37.68 -3.10 12.77
CA SER A 103 -38.14 -2.10 11.79
C SER A 103 -37.26 -0.84 11.82
N ASN A 104 -36.97 -0.31 13.01
CA ASN A 104 -36.11 0.87 13.16
C ASN A 104 -34.69 0.61 12.64
N CYS A 105 -34.08 -0.53 12.96
CA CYS A 105 -32.76 -0.90 12.45
C CYS A 105 -32.76 -0.95 10.91
N LEU A 106 -33.71 -1.65 10.29
CA LEU A 106 -33.81 -1.74 8.83
C LEU A 106 -34.05 -0.39 8.15
N ARG A 107 -34.80 0.51 8.81
CA ARG A 107 -35.06 1.87 8.31
C ARG A 107 -33.83 2.75 8.38
N GLU A 108 -33.09 2.71 9.48
CA GLU A 108 -31.85 3.48 9.63
C GLU A 108 -30.74 2.92 8.72
N GLU A 109 -30.64 1.60 8.56
CA GLU A 109 -29.80 0.98 7.53
C GLU A 109 -30.12 1.54 6.12
N PHE A 110 -31.39 1.60 5.76
CA PHE A 110 -31.84 2.13 4.46
C PHE A 110 -31.50 3.62 4.32
N ARG A 111 -31.62 4.38 5.41
CA ARG A 111 -31.21 5.79 5.47
C ARG A 111 -29.70 5.95 5.28
N ILE A 112 -28.87 5.09 5.89
CA ILE A 112 -27.42 5.08 5.70
C ILE A 112 -27.10 4.81 4.23
N LEU A 113 -27.69 3.77 3.63
CA LEU A 113 -27.53 3.45 2.21
C LEU A 113 -27.93 4.62 1.29
N SER A 114 -29.05 5.28 1.61
CA SER A 114 -29.53 6.44 0.86
C SER A 114 -28.58 7.64 1.00
N SER A 115 -28.01 7.84 2.19
CA SER A 115 -27.02 8.90 2.44
C SER A 115 -25.67 8.63 1.77
N ALA A 116 -25.27 7.35 1.66
CA ALA A 116 -24.07 6.92 0.95
C ALA A 116 -24.17 7.24 -0.55
N CYS A 117 -25.37 7.10 -1.12
CA CYS A 117 -25.66 7.45 -2.52
C CYS A 117 -25.60 8.98 -2.77
N MET A 118 -25.80 9.79 -1.71
CA MET A 118 -25.90 11.25 -1.78
C MET A 118 -24.66 11.99 -1.24
N GLN A 119 -23.64 11.28 -0.72
CA GLN A 119 -22.40 11.92 -0.29
C GLN A 119 -21.65 12.44 -1.53
N GLU A 120 -21.81 13.72 -1.82
CA GLU A 120 -20.86 14.43 -2.66
C GLU A 120 -19.50 14.41 -1.94
N GLN A 121 -18.59 13.55 -2.39
CA GLN A 121 -17.18 13.64 -2.02
C GLN A 121 -16.69 15.08 -2.22
N GLY A 122 -15.89 15.58 -1.28
CA GLY A 122 -15.39 16.94 -1.35
C GLY A 122 -14.43 17.14 -2.53
N PRO A 123 -14.17 18.39 -2.95
CA PRO A 123 -13.33 18.68 -4.13
C PRO A 123 -11.90 18.15 -4.01
N LEU A 124 -11.32 18.10 -2.80
CA LEU A 124 -9.99 17.56 -2.56
C LEU A 124 -9.98 16.03 -2.67
N GLU A 125 -10.97 15.35 -2.07
CA GLU A 125 -11.12 13.90 -2.22
C GLU A 125 -11.38 13.48 -3.68
N LYS A 126 -12.26 14.19 -4.40
CA LYS A 126 -12.49 13.98 -5.84
C LYS A 126 -11.24 14.22 -6.69
N SER A 127 -10.39 15.19 -6.33
CA SER A 127 -9.13 15.43 -7.02
C SER A 127 -8.10 14.30 -6.80
N LEU A 128 -8.22 13.55 -5.70
CA LEU A 128 -7.32 12.46 -5.34
C LEU A 128 -7.84 11.09 -5.82
N GLN A 129 -9.16 10.95 -5.96
CA GLN A 129 -9.82 9.79 -6.55
C GLN A 129 -10.03 10.03 -8.04
N ASP A 130 -9.08 9.56 -8.86
CA ASP A 130 -9.30 9.55 -10.30
C ASP A 130 -10.32 8.47 -10.68
N SER A 131 -11.36 8.84 -11.44
CA SER A 131 -12.40 7.88 -11.86
C SER A 131 -11.84 6.75 -12.72
N GLY A 132 -10.64 6.93 -13.29
CA GLY A 132 -9.86 5.93 -14.01
C GLY A 132 -8.89 5.10 -13.16
N ALA A 133 -8.83 5.26 -11.83
CA ALA A 133 -7.83 4.60 -10.98
C ALA A 133 -7.83 3.07 -11.13
N PHE A 134 -9.01 2.44 -11.24
CA PHE A 134 -9.14 1.00 -11.45
C PHE A 134 -8.62 0.55 -12.83
N GLU A 135 -8.89 1.31 -13.89
CA GLU A 135 -8.39 1.01 -15.23
C GLU A 135 -6.86 1.21 -15.33
N ARG A 136 -6.33 2.25 -14.68
CA ARG A 136 -4.88 2.46 -14.57
C ARG A 136 -4.21 1.30 -13.82
N GLN A 137 -4.81 0.85 -12.72
CA GLN A 137 -4.36 -0.29 -11.94
C GLN A 137 -4.33 -1.58 -12.77
N LYS A 138 -5.42 -1.90 -13.48
CA LYS A 138 -5.52 -3.09 -14.34
C LYS A 138 -4.52 -3.04 -15.50
N THR A 139 -4.30 -1.85 -16.07
CA THR A 139 -3.30 -1.63 -17.11
C THR A 139 -1.90 -1.91 -16.60
N MET A 140 -1.58 -1.43 -15.39
CA MET A 140 -0.30 -1.67 -14.72
C MET A 140 -0.09 -3.17 -14.46
N ASP A 141 -1.08 -3.86 -13.88
CA ASP A 141 -1.03 -5.30 -13.62
C ASP A 141 -0.77 -6.10 -14.91
N ASN A 142 -1.44 -5.74 -16.01
CA ASN A 142 -1.26 -6.39 -17.30
C ASN A 142 0.16 -6.18 -17.87
N ARG A 143 0.66 -4.93 -17.87
CA ARG A 143 2.01 -4.62 -18.37
C ARG A 143 3.08 -5.34 -17.55
N VAL A 144 2.97 -5.33 -16.22
CA VAL A 144 3.88 -6.10 -15.34
C VAL A 144 3.82 -7.60 -15.65
N GLY A 145 2.62 -8.14 -15.89
CA GLY A 145 2.43 -9.54 -16.29
C GLY A 145 3.11 -9.90 -17.62
N ILE A 146 3.00 -9.03 -18.63
CA ILE A 146 3.64 -9.19 -19.95
C ILE A 146 5.16 -9.16 -19.82
N ILE A 147 5.71 -8.19 -19.08
CA ILE A 147 7.15 -8.09 -18.83
C ILE A 147 7.66 -9.37 -18.18
N ARG A 148 7.00 -9.85 -17.11
CA ARG A 148 7.41 -11.08 -16.43
C ARG A 148 7.41 -12.29 -17.36
N SER A 149 6.34 -12.45 -18.14
CA SER A 149 6.24 -13.56 -19.10
C SER A 149 7.36 -13.49 -20.14
N SER A 150 7.67 -12.29 -20.63
CA SER A 150 8.76 -12.07 -21.59
C SER A 150 10.12 -12.41 -20.99
N VAL A 151 10.40 -11.98 -19.76
CA VAL A 151 11.64 -12.30 -19.04
C VAL A 151 11.81 -13.80 -18.80
N GLN A 152 10.73 -14.52 -18.50
CA GLN A 152 10.76 -15.98 -18.36
C GLN A 152 11.06 -16.70 -19.68
N LEU A 153 10.48 -16.23 -20.80
CA LEU A 153 10.79 -16.77 -22.13
C LEU A 153 12.25 -16.51 -22.53
N MET A 154 12.80 -15.35 -22.16
CA MET A 154 14.21 -15.04 -22.37
C MET A 154 15.13 -16.02 -21.62
N ASP A 155 14.74 -16.47 -20.42
CA ASP A 155 15.49 -17.45 -19.64
C ASP A 155 15.65 -18.78 -20.38
N GLN A 156 14.54 -19.26 -20.95
CA GLN A 156 14.52 -20.48 -21.77
C GLN A 156 15.35 -20.30 -23.05
N ALA A 157 15.32 -19.11 -23.66
CA ALA A 157 16.11 -18.81 -24.84
C ALA A 157 17.63 -18.78 -24.54
N VAL A 158 18.05 -18.21 -23.41
CA VAL A 158 19.45 -18.23 -22.97
C VAL A 158 19.92 -19.65 -22.71
N LYS A 159 19.10 -20.48 -22.04
CA LYS A 159 19.41 -21.90 -21.84
C LYS A 159 19.54 -22.66 -23.16
N TYR A 160 18.66 -22.40 -24.11
CA TYR A 160 18.74 -22.99 -25.45
C TYR A 160 20.02 -22.58 -26.20
N ILE A 161 20.48 -21.33 -26.03
CA ILE A 161 21.77 -20.87 -26.58
C ILE A 161 22.94 -21.63 -25.92
N GLU A 162 22.90 -21.83 -24.60
CA GLU A 162 23.89 -22.64 -23.89
C GLU A 162 23.97 -24.07 -24.45
N ASP A 163 22.84 -24.75 -24.60
CA ASP A 163 22.78 -26.12 -25.14
C ASP A 163 23.34 -26.21 -26.57
N MET A 164 23.03 -25.22 -27.43
CA MET A 164 23.60 -25.16 -28.78
C MET A 164 25.12 -24.96 -28.78
N GLN A 165 25.63 -24.14 -27.85
CA GLN A 165 27.07 -23.91 -27.72
C GLN A 165 27.80 -25.15 -27.21
N ASP A 166 27.20 -25.89 -26.28
CA ASP A 166 27.79 -27.11 -25.76
C ASP A 166 27.82 -28.22 -26.84
N ASP A 167 26.77 -28.35 -27.69
CA ASP A 167 26.82 -29.26 -28.86
C ASP A 167 27.87 -28.82 -29.88
N PHE A 168 27.99 -27.51 -30.14
CA PHE A 168 29.03 -26.97 -31.02
C PHE A 168 30.43 -27.29 -30.51
N ASP A 169 30.71 -26.99 -29.22
CA ASP A 169 32.00 -27.22 -28.59
C ASP A 169 32.37 -28.71 -28.58
N PHE A 170 31.41 -29.58 -28.27
CA PHE A 170 31.59 -31.03 -28.32
C PHE A 170 31.99 -31.51 -29.72
N ARG A 171 31.26 -31.07 -30.76
CA ARG A 171 31.56 -31.44 -32.16
C ARG A 171 32.89 -30.88 -32.62
N TYR A 172 33.19 -29.63 -32.28
CA TYR A 172 34.43 -28.95 -32.64
C TYR A 172 35.65 -29.67 -32.04
N LYS A 173 35.61 -29.99 -30.74
CA LYS A 173 36.67 -30.77 -30.06
C LYS A 173 36.81 -32.17 -30.62
N THR A 174 35.70 -32.84 -30.93
CA THR A 174 35.72 -34.18 -31.55
C THR A 174 36.40 -34.14 -32.92
N LEU A 175 36.13 -33.10 -33.72
CA LEU A 175 36.78 -32.90 -35.03
C LEU A 175 38.29 -32.67 -34.90
N GLN A 176 38.75 -31.91 -33.89
CA GLN A 176 40.17 -31.68 -33.64
C GLN A 176 40.93 -32.96 -33.24
N SER A 177 40.25 -33.95 -32.65
CA SER A 177 40.87 -35.17 -32.11
C SER A 177 41.02 -36.33 -33.11
N ARG A 178 40.43 -36.26 -34.31
CA ARG A 178 40.42 -37.36 -35.30
C ARG A 178 41.47 -37.20 -36.40
N ASP A 179 42.12 -38.30 -36.77
CA ASP A 179 43.00 -38.41 -37.94
C ASP A 179 42.23 -38.63 -39.26
N ARG A 180 42.81 -38.17 -40.36
CA ARG A 180 42.13 -37.47 -41.48
C ARG A 180 41.43 -38.36 -42.52
N ASN A 181 40.20 -37.99 -42.87
CA ASN A 181 39.54 -38.30 -44.15
C ASN A 181 38.94 -37.00 -44.74
N SER A 182 39.42 -36.56 -45.91
CA SER A 182 39.18 -35.20 -46.48
C SER A 182 37.70 -34.83 -46.62
N ASP A 183 36.87 -35.74 -47.14
CA ASP A 183 35.50 -35.40 -47.53
C ASP A 183 34.54 -35.37 -46.33
N MET A 184 34.75 -36.26 -45.34
CA MET A 184 34.02 -36.20 -44.07
C MET A 184 34.38 -34.94 -43.28
N MET A 185 35.64 -34.50 -43.35
CA MET A 185 36.08 -33.30 -42.66
C MET A 185 35.44 -32.03 -43.26
N LYS A 186 35.34 -31.94 -44.59
CA LYS A 186 34.63 -30.84 -45.26
C LYS A 186 33.15 -30.78 -44.86
N GLN A 187 32.47 -31.93 -44.81
CA GLN A 187 31.06 -31.99 -44.40
C GLN A 187 30.85 -31.54 -42.95
N GLU A 188 31.71 -31.95 -42.02
CA GLU A 188 31.59 -31.51 -40.62
C GLU A 188 31.93 -30.03 -40.42
N VAL A 189 32.89 -29.48 -41.17
CA VAL A 189 33.17 -28.03 -41.15
C VAL A 189 31.95 -27.24 -41.63
N THR A 190 31.27 -27.68 -42.69
CA THR A 190 30.02 -27.04 -43.15
C THR A 190 28.93 -27.08 -42.08
N ARG A 191 28.75 -28.21 -41.38
CA ARG A 191 27.79 -28.34 -40.27
C ARG A 191 28.13 -27.40 -39.11
N LEU A 192 29.39 -27.32 -38.71
CA LEU A 192 29.85 -26.41 -37.67
C LEU A 192 29.58 -24.95 -38.06
N GLN A 193 29.79 -24.58 -39.32
CA GLN A 193 29.47 -23.24 -39.81
C GLN A 193 27.96 -22.94 -39.76
N GLU A 194 27.11 -23.89 -40.14
CA GLU A 194 25.64 -23.76 -40.01
C GLU A 194 25.21 -23.58 -38.55
N MET A 195 25.81 -24.34 -37.62
CA MET A 195 25.57 -24.21 -36.19
C MET A 195 26.00 -22.84 -35.67
N LEU A 196 27.16 -22.34 -36.09
CA LEU A 196 27.66 -21.03 -35.70
C LEU A 196 26.77 -19.90 -36.23
N ASN A 197 26.31 -19.99 -37.48
CA ASN A 197 25.37 -19.02 -38.05
C ASN A 197 24.03 -19.02 -37.30
N ARG A 198 23.53 -20.19 -36.90
CA ARG A 198 22.31 -20.32 -36.09
C ARG A 198 22.51 -19.76 -34.68
N LEU A 199 23.67 -20.00 -34.08
CA LEU A 199 24.06 -19.42 -32.80
C LEU A 199 24.07 -17.89 -32.87
N ASP A 200 24.69 -17.33 -33.91
CA ASP A 200 24.72 -15.88 -34.13
C ASP A 200 23.33 -15.27 -34.27
N PHE A 201 22.48 -15.88 -35.10
CA PHE A 201 21.09 -15.47 -35.23
C PHE A 201 20.39 -15.45 -33.88
N LYS A 202 20.57 -16.49 -33.06
CA LYS A 202 19.93 -16.60 -31.75
C LYS A 202 20.48 -15.61 -30.73
N ARG A 203 21.79 -15.31 -30.77
CA ARG A 203 22.41 -14.27 -29.95
C ARG A 203 21.88 -12.88 -30.30
N LYS A 204 21.72 -12.55 -31.58
CA LYS A 204 21.10 -11.29 -32.02
C LYS A 204 19.63 -11.21 -31.60
N GLU A 205 18.89 -12.29 -31.77
CA GLU A 205 17.47 -12.37 -31.39
C GLU A 205 17.26 -12.11 -29.89
N ILE A 206 18.04 -12.78 -29.03
CA ILE A 206 17.89 -12.62 -27.58
C ILE A 206 18.30 -11.22 -27.11
N LEU A 207 19.37 -10.64 -27.67
CA LEU A 207 19.79 -9.28 -27.33
C LEU A 207 18.74 -8.24 -27.71
N SER A 208 18.14 -8.35 -28.91
CA SER A 208 17.04 -7.48 -29.31
C SER A 208 15.86 -7.57 -28.34
N LYS A 209 15.46 -8.78 -27.97
CA LYS A 209 14.37 -9.01 -27.00
C LYS A 209 14.69 -8.43 -25.62
N ILE A 210 15.93 -8.56 -25.16
CA ILE A 210 16.38 -7.97 -23.90
C ILE A 210 16.28 -6.43 -23.97
N ASP A 211 16.73 -5.80 -25.06
CA ASP A 211 16.64 -4.34 -25.22
C ASP A 211 15.18 -3.84 -25.19
N ASP A 212 14.29 -4.52 -25.91
CA ASP A 212 12.87 -4.16 -25.97
C ASP A 212 12.21 -4.24 -24.58
N VAL A 213 12.51 -5.30 -23.82
CA VAL A 213 11.99 -5.46 -22.45
C VAL A 213 12.59 -4.42 -21.49
N ILE A 214 13.87 -4.07 -21.62
CA ILE A 214 14.49 -3.01 -20.81
C ILE A 214 13.78 -1.67 -21.08
N LYS A 215 13.52 -1.33 -22.34
CA LYS A 215 12.80 -0.11 -22.73
C LYS A 215 11.37 -0.09 -22.18
N GLU A 216 10.67 -1.22 -22.24
CA GLU A 216 9.32 -1.35 -21.70
C GLU A 216 9.29 -1.18 -20.17
N ILE A 217 10.27 -1.73 -19.45
CA ILE A 217 10.41 -1.52 -18.00
C ILE A 217 10.69 -0.04 -17.68
N GLU A 218 11.61 0.59 -18.42
CA GLU A 218 11.97 2.01 -18.26
C GLU A 218 10.76 2.92 -18.46
N ASP A 219 9.97 2.69 -19.51
CA ASP A 219 8.71 3.39 -19.77
C ASP A 219 7.69 3.15 -18.65
N LEU A 220 7.47 1.90 -18.25
CA LEU A 220 6.50 1.55 -17.19
C LEU A 220 6.84 2.23 -15.86
N VAL A 221 8.12 2.23 -15.48
CA VAL A 221 8.59 2.86 -14.24
C VAL A 221 8.37 4.37 -14.28
N THR A 222 8.71 5.00 -15.41
CA THR A 222 8.68 6.46 -15.56
C THR A 222 7.26 7.00 -15.72
N THR A 223 6.45 6.36 -16.56
CA THR A 223 5.12 6.88 -16.95
C THR A 223 3.98 6.44 -16.02
N GLN A 224 4.16 5.35 -15.27
CA GLN A 224 3.09 4.79 -14.43
C GLN A 224 3.52 4.61 -12.97
N LEU A 225 4.60 3.85 -12.71
CA LEU A 225 4.96 3.50 -11.33
C LEU A 225 5.31 4.74 -10.48
N ASN A 226 6.15 5.64 -11.00
CA ASN A 226 6.58 6.84 -10.28
C ASN A 226 5.40 7.80 -10.00
N PRO A 227 4.51 8.11 -10.96
CA PRO A 227 3.29 8.86 -10.69
C PRO A 227 2.40 8.21 -9.64
N VAL A 228 2.16 6.90 -9.69
CA VAL A 228 1.30 6.23 -8.71
C VAL A 228 1.92 6.24 -7.30
N LEU A 229 3.24 6.14 -7.19
CA LEU A 229 3.95 6.34 -5.92
C LEU A 229 3.79 7.78 -5.41
N HIS A 230 3.89 8.78 -6.28
CA HIS A 230 3.68 10.18 -5.94
C HIS A 230 2.24 10.43 -5.43
N ASP A 231 1.24 9.91 -6.14
CA ASP A 231 -0.17 9.98 -5.76
C ASP A 231 -0.41 9.31 -4.40
N TRP A 232 0.24 8.17 -4.13
CA TRP A 232 0.17 7.52 -2.82
C TRP A 232 0.78 8.37 -1.71
N LYS A 233 1.94 9.01 -1.93
CA LYS A 233 2.55 9.93 -0.96
C LYS A 233 1.64 11.14 -0.68
N ARG A 234 1.01 11.68 -1.72
CA ARG A 234 0.03 12.77 -1.57
C ARG A 234 -1.20 12.33 -0.77
N ARG A 235 -1.74 11.14 -1.05
CA ARG A 235 -2.83 10.57 -0.24
C ARG A 235 -2.41 10.31 1.21
N GLN A 236 -1.15 9.92 1.47
CA GLN A 236 -0.63 9.77 2.84
C GLN A 236 -0.59 11.11 3.57
N GLN A 237 -0.16 12.21 2.92
CA GLN A 237 -0.20 13.56 3.50
C GLN A 237 -1.62 13.97 3.91
N VAL A 238 -2.60 13.72 3.02
CA VAL A 238 -4.00 14.05 3.26
C VAL A 238 -4.62 13.18 4.36
N ALA A 239 -4.30 11.88 4.38
CA ALA A 239 -4.70 10.98 5.46
C ALA A 239 -4.10 11.40 6.81
N ALA A 240 -2.87 11.93 6.83
CA ALA A 240 -2.23 12.40 8.06
C ALA A 240 -2.97 13.57 8.72
N ILE A 241 -3.73 14.36 7.95
CA ILE A 241 -4.57 15.46 8.46
C ILE A 241 -6.04 15.07 8.62
N GLY A 242 -6.36 13.76 8.63
CA GLY A 242 -7.72 13.25 8.87
C GLY A 242 -8.53 12.96 7.62
N GLY A 243 -7.92 13.04 6.43
CA GLY A 243 -8.56 12.65 5.18
C GLY A 243 -8.83 11.14 5.06
N PRO A 244 -9.26 10.67 3.88
CA PRO A 244 -9.66 9.28 3.67
C PRO A 244 -8.59 8.26 4.04
N LEU A 245 -9.02 7.04 4.39
CA LEU A 245 -8.12 5.95 4.79
C LEU A 245 -7.09 5.67 3.68
N LEU A 246 -5.83 5.61 4.07
CA LEU A 246 -4.74 5.30 3.14
C LEU A 246 -4.76 3.82 2.73
N THR A 247 -4.85 3.57 1.43
CA THR A 247 -4.87 2.22 0.84
C THR A 247 -3.89 2.12 -0.35
N GLY A 248 -3.57 0.88 -0.76
CA GLY A 248 -2.82 0.59 -1.99
C GLY A 248 -1.32 0.34 -1.82
N LEU A 249 -0.78 0.42 -0.59
CA LEU A 249 0.65 0.18 -0.34
C LEU A 249 1.10 -1.25 -0.68
N GLU A 250 0.26 -2.24 -0.39
CA GLU A 250 0.51 -3.65 -0.74
C GLU A 250 0.62 -3.87 -2.24
N GLN A 251 -0.22 -3.16 -3.01
CA GLN A 251 -0.19 -3.25 -4.46
C GLN A 251 1.06 -2.57 -5.04
N LEU A 252 1.42 -1.39 -4.55
CA LEU A 252 2.69 -0.75 -4.88
C LEU A 252 3.85 -1.70 -4.58
N GLN A 253 3.87 -2.31 -3.39
CA GLN A 253 4.91 -3.28 -3.03
C GLN A 253 4.96 -4.45 -4.03
N ASN A 254 3.81 -4.97 -4.45
CA ASN A 254 3.76 -6.03 -5.46
C ASN A 254 4.40 -5.56 -6.78
N TRP A 255 4.00 -4.41 -7.33
CA TRP A 255 4.57 -3.91 -8.59
C TRP A 255 6.07 -3.65 -8.50
N PHE A 256 6.53 -2.96 -7.45
CA PHE A 256 7.95 -2.71 -7.20
C PHE A 256 8.74 -4.02 -7.12
N THR A 257 8.23 -5.00 -6.38
CA THR A 257 8.87 -6.32 -6.23
C THR A 257 8.93 -7.07 -7.55
N LEU A 258 7.83 -7.13 -8.31
CA LEU A 258 7.75 -7.86 -9.57
C LEU A 258 8.67 -7.26 -10.64
N ILE A 259 8.73 -5.93 -10.74
CA ILE A 259 9.62 -5.21 -11.67
C ILE A 259 11.08 -5.42 -11.27
N ALA A 260 11.41 -5.30 -9.97
CA ALA A 260 12.76 -5.54 -9.48
C ALA A 260 13.23 -6.98 -9.78
N GLN A 261 12.38 -7.98 -9.54
CA GLN A 261 12.66 -9.37 -9.89
C GLN A 261 12.93 -9.55 -11.39
N SER A 262 12.13 -8.93 -12.25
CA SER A 262 12.35 -8.94 -13.70
C SER A 262 13.71 -8.33 -14.07
N LEU A 263 14.08 -7.19 -13.48
CA LEU A 263 15.39 -6.56 -13.72
C LEU A 263 16.56 -7.45 -13.24
N PHE A 264 16.46 -8.04 -12.05
CA PHE A 264 17.49 -8.97 -11.55
C PHE A 264 17.62 -10.21 -12.44
N GLN A 265 16.52 -10.72 -12.97
CA GLN A 265 16.56 -11.86 -13.89
C GLN A 265 17.20 -11.47 -15.23
N ILE A 266 16.90 -10.30 -15.79
CA ILE A 266 17.59 -9.77 -16.99
C ILE A 266 19.09 -9.62 -16.73
N LYS A 267 19.48 -9.09 -15.56
CA LYS A 267 20.90 -8.99 -15.17
C LYS A 267 21.57 -10.38 -15.19
N ARG A 268 20.96 -11.40 -14.58
CA ARG A 268 21.50 -12.78 -14.58
C ARG A 268 21.61 -13.36 -15.99
N GLN A 269 20.66 -13.07 -16.87
CA GLN A 269 20.69 -13.49 -18.26
C GLN A 269 21.86 -12.84 -19.02
N LEU A 270 22.09 -11.54 -18.82
CA LEU A 270 23.25 -10.84 -19.37
C LEU A 270 24.57 -11.39 -18.82
N ASP A 271 24.65 -11.64 -17.51
CA ASP A 271 25.82 -12.28 -16.87
C ASP A 271 26.11 -13.63 -17.54
N LYS A 272 25.09 -14.48 -17.69
CA LYS A 272 25.19 -15.80 -18.33
C LYS A 272 25.62 -15.72 -19.80
N LEU A 273 25.06 -14.79 -20.58
CA LEU A 273 25.51 -14.55 -21.96
C LEU A 273 27.00 -14.17 -22.01
N GLY A 274 27.49 -13.42 -21.02
CA GLY A 274 28.92 -13.12 -20.90
C GLY A 274 29.78 -14.35 -20.64
N GLU A 275 29.34 -15.26 -19.76
CA GLU A 275 30.03 -16.54 -19.53
C GLU A 275 30.09 -17.38 -20.81
N LEU A 276 29.01 -17.39 -21.59
CA LEU A 276 28.91 -18.12 -22.84
C LEU A 276 29.84 -17.60 -23.93
N VAL A 277 30.16 -16.30 -23.93
CA VAL A 277 31.17 -15.72 -24.84
C VAL A 277 32.57 -16.27 -24.53
N VAL A 278 32.89 -16.52 -23.26
CA VAL A 278 34.20 -17.10 -22.87
C VAL A 278 34.37 -18.50 -23.46
N LYS A 279 33.28 -19.27 -23.60
CA LYS A 279 33.30 -20.60 -24.24
C LYS A 279 33.44 -20.51 -25.76
N VAL A 280 32.61 -19.70 -26.42
CA VAL A 280 32.60 -19.54 -27.88
C VAL A 280 32.35 -18.08 -28.23
N THR A 281 33.25 -17.51 -29.02
CA THR A 281 33.11 -16.17 -29.61
C THR A 281 33.64 -16.17 -31.04
N TYR A 282 33.36 -15.10 -31.78
CA TYR A 282 33.70 -14.96 -33.20
C TYR A 282 33.74 -13.48 -33.59
N GLU A 283 34.21 -13.21 -34.81
CA GLU A 283 34.29 -11.85 -35.34
C GLU A 283 32.89 -11.22 -35.43
N ASN A 284 32.72 -10.01 -34.89
CA ASN A 284 31.43 -9.31 -34.81
C ASN A 284 30.35 -10.03 -33.98
N ASP A 285 30.75 -10.82 -32.97
CA ASP A 285 29.85 -11.36 -31.95
C ASP A 285 29.04 -10.21 -31.31
N PRO A 286 27.69 -10.27 -31.34
CA PRO A 286 26.85 -9.18 -30.85
C PRO A 286 26.89 -9.02 -29.32
N ILE A 287 27.23 -10.08 -28.56
CA ILE A 287 27.19 -10.04 -27.09
C ILE A 287 28.23 -9.05 -26.55
N PRO A 288 29.55 -9.15 -26.86
CA PRO A 288 30.53 -8.17 -26.39
C PRO A 288 30.22 -6.72 -26.81
N LEU A 289 29.56 -6.54 -27.94
CA LEU A 289 29.25 -5.22 -28.50
C LEU A 289 28.07 -4.54 -27.80
N GLN A 290 27.01 -5.28 -27.46
CA GLN A 290 25.76 -4.71 -26.95
C GLN A 290 25.58 -4.87 -25.43
N LYS A 291 26.10 -5.96 -24.87
CA LYS A 291 25.94 -6.31 -23.45
C LYS A 291 26.34 -5.18 -22.48
N PRO A 292 27.48 -4.47 -22.64
CA PRO A 292 27.89 -3.46 -21.67
C PRO A 292 26.85 -2.33 -21.49
N GLN A 293 26.28 -1.84 -22.59
CA GLN A 293 25.27 -0.78 -22.57
C GLN A 293 23.97 -1.26 -21.91
N MET A 294 23.54 -2.49 -22.19
CA MET A 294 22.37 -3.10 -21.56
C MET A 294 22.57 -3.29 -20.07
N GLU A 295 23.75 -3.75 -19.65
CA GLU A 295 24.07 -3.91 -18.22
C GLU A 295 24.04 -2.58 -17.48
N GLU A 296 24.60 -1.51 -18.04
CA GLU A 296 24.56 -0.18 -17.43
C GLU A 296 23.12 0.32 -17.26
N ARG A 297 22.27 0.17 -18.28
CA ARG A 297 20.85 0.53 -18.22
C ARG A 297 20.10 -0.27 -17.15
N VAL A 298 20.32 -1.59 -17.08
CA VAL A 298 19.69 -2.44 -16.06
C VAL A 298 20.16 -2.05 -14.65
N LYS A 299 21.46 -1.80 -14.45
CA LYS A 299 21.99 -1.36 -13.15
C LYS A 299 21.39 -0.01 -12.73
N PHE A 300 21.27 0.92 -13.66
CA PHE A 300 20.63 2.22 -13.44
C PHE A 300 19.16 2.06 -13.02
N LEU A 301 18.39 1.25 -13.74
CA LEU A 301 16.98 0.98 -13.41
C LEU A 301 16.82 0.32 -12.03
N ILE A 302 17.66 -0.68 -11.70
CA ILE A 302 17.66 -1.32 -10.38
C ILE A 302 17.95 -0.29 -9.29
N TYR A 303 18.99 0.54 -9.47
CA TYR A 303 19.37 1.56 -8.51
C TYR A 303 18.22 2.54 -8.23
N HIS A 304 17.62 3.10 -9.28
CA HIS A 304 16.54 4.07 -9.13
C HIS A 304 15.25 3.46 -8.57
N LEU A 305 14.89 2.24 -9.00
CA LEU A 305 13.70 1.53 -8.52
C LEU A 305 13.80 1.21 -7.02
N ILE A 306 14.93 0.68 -6.57
CA ILE A 306 15.14 0.37 -5.15
C ILE A 306 15.15 1.67 -4.35
N LYS A 307 15.84 2.72 -4.84
CA LYS A 307 15.89 4.01 -4.15
C LYS A 307 14.51 4.64 -3.98
N SER A 308 13.66 4.63 -5.02
CA SER A 308 12.30 5.18 -4.93
C SER A 308 11.36 4.32 -4.06
N SER A 309 11.66 3.03 -3.89
CA SER A 309 10.90 2.11 -3.06
C SER A 309 11.06 2.32 -1.55
N PHE A 310 12.03 3.13 -1.10
CA PHE A 310 12.29 3.39 0.30
C PHE A 310 11.42 4.55 0.82
N VAL A 311 10.38 4.22 1.59
CA VAL A 311 9.32 5.16 1.98
C VAL A 311 9.02 5.12 3.47
N VAL A 312 8.56 6.25 4.01
CA VAL A 312 7.97 6.30 5.36
C VAL A 312 6.54 5.77 5.28
N GLU A 313 6.29 4.59 5.85
CA GLU A 313 4.97 3.96 5.89
C GLU A 313 4.07 4.58 6.96
N LYS A 314 4.61 4.80 8.16
CA LYS A 314 3.92 5.50 9.27
C LYS A 314 4.70 6.74 9.66
N GLN A 315 4.07 7.89 9.44
CA GLN A 315 4.62 9.19 9.80
C GLN A 315 4.84 9.29 11.33
N PRO A 316 5.82 10.08 11.78
CA PRO A 316 6.12 10.28 13.21
C PRO A 316 4.88 10.64 14.02
N CYS A 317 4.60 9.87 15.07
CA CYS A 317 3.41 10.06 15.90
C CYS A 317 3.67 9.67 17.36
N MET A 318 3.13 10.44 18.30
CA MET A 318 3.16 10.11 19.72
C MET A 318 2.03 9.13 20.05
N PRO A 319 2.31 7.97 20.68
CA PRO A 319 1.27 7.03 21.10
C PRO A 319 0.22 7.64 22.05
N THR A 320 0.59 8.68 22.81
CA THR A 320 -0.32 9.41 23.70
C THR A 320 -1.29 10.33 22.94
N HIS A 321 -1.00 10.67 21.68
CA HIS A 321 -1.80 11.56 20.84
C HIS A 321 -1.93 11.02 19.40
N PRO A 322 -2.54 9.84 19.19
CA PRO A 322 -2.58 9.17 17.89
C PRO A 322 -3.34 9.96 16.81
N GLN A 323 -4.23 10.86 17.22
CA GLN A 323 -5.03 11.70 16.33
C GLN A 323 -4.27 12.91 15.75
N LYS A 324 -3.04 13.15 16.23
CA LYS A 324 -2.23 14.33 15.88
C LYS A 324 -0.81 13.90 15.45
N PRO A 325 -0.68 13.19 14.32
CA PRO A 325 0.63 12.84 13.78
C PRO A 325 1.42 14.10 13.42
N LEU A 326 2.73 13.97 13.25
CA LEU A 326 3.66 15.06 12.90
C LEU A 326 3.79 16.16 13.96
N ILE A 327 3.24 15.98 15.16
CA ILE A 327 3.54 16.82 16.33
C ILE A 327 4.29 15.97 17.35
N ILE A 328 5.50 16.39 17.70
CA ILE A 328 6.35 15.68 18.65
C ILE A 328 6.62 16.56 19.87
N LYS A 329 6.27 16.09 21.06
CA LYS A 329 6.60 16.80 22.29
C LYS A 329 7.99 16.41 22.79
N THR A 330 8.79 17.39 23.17
CA THR A 330 10.13 17.17 23.76
C THR A 330 10.03 16.29 25.00
N GLY A 331 10.94 15.33 25.14
CA GLY A 331 10.93 14.36 26.24
C GLY A 331 9.81 13.32 26.21
N VAL A 332 8.91 13.35 25.21
CA VAL A 332 7.89 12.32 24.99
C VAL A 332 8.36 11.35 23.92
N GLN A 333 8.04 10.07 24.11
CA GLN A 333 8.35 9.03 23.16
C GLN A 333 7.40 9.05 21.96
N PHE A 334 7.96 8.87 20.76
CA PHE A 334 7.18 8.75 19.53
C PHE A 334 7.63 7.54 18.70
N THR A 335 6.82 7.19 17.71
CA THR A 335 7.06 6.07 16.79
C THR A 335 6.98 6.48 15.34
N THR A 336 7.71 5.80 14.47
CA THR A 336 7.64 5.95 13.01
C THR A 336 8.06 4.65 12.34
N LYS A 337 7.49 4.34 11.18
CA LYS A 337 7.77 3.11 10.43
C LYS A 337 8.25 3.43 9.02
N VAL A 338 9.36 2.82 8.63
CA VAL A 338 9.93 2.93 7.28
C VAL A 338 9.86 1.56 6.61
N ARG A 339 9.59 1.54 5.31
CA ARG A 339 9.36 0.32 4.53
C ARG A 339 10.13 0.37 3.22
N LEU A 340 10.65 -0.78 2.80
CA LEU A 340 11.14 -1.00 1.45
C LEU A 340 10.04 -1.69 0.63
N LEU A 341 9.57 -1.05 -0.45
CA LEU A 341 8.52 -1.61 -1.30
C LEU A 341 9.01 -2.73 -2.23
N VAL A 342 10.33 -2.95 -2.32
CA VAL A 342 10.87 -4.14 -2.97
C VAL A 342 11.09 -5.22 -1.90
N LYS A 343 10.41 -6.36 -2.03
CA LYS A 343 10.68 -7.53 -1.19
C LYS A 343 11.99 -8.19 -1.63
N LEU A 344 12.98 -8.15 -0.76
CA LEU A 344 14.27 -8.80 -0.93
C LEU A 344 14.52 -9.71 0.27
N PRO A 345 14.10 -10.99 0.22
CA PRO A 345 14.31 -11.92 1.32
C PRO A 345 15.79 -12.12 1.65
N GLU A 346 16.69 -11.91 0.68
CA GLU A 346 18.12 -12.12 0.86
C GLU A 346 18.79 -11.11 1.82
N VAL A 347 18.11 -10.00 2.13
CA VAL A 347 18.66 -8.89 2.94
C VAL A 347 17.96 -8.72 4.30
N ASP A 348 17.18 -9.71 4.71
CA ASP A 348 16.55 -9.75 6.04
C ASP A 348 17.61 -9.58 7.15
N TYR A 349 17.37 -8.66 8.09
CA TYR A 349 18.30 -8.21 9.14
C TYR A 349 19.65 -7.62 8.67
N GLN A 350 19.95 -7.58 7.37
CA GLN A 350 21.22 -7.04 6.85
C GLN A 350 21.14 -5.53 6.65
N LEU A 351 19.96 -5.01 6.29
CA LEU A 351 19.77 -3.58 6.03
C LEU A 351 19.57 -2.80 7.33
N LYS A 352 20.60 -2.07 7.75
CA LYS A 352 20.54 -1.18 8.93
C LYS A 352 20.12 0.23 8.51
N VAL A 353 19.01 0.69 9.08
CA VAL A 353 18.49 2.04 8.90
C VAL A 353 18.93 2.90 10.05
N LYS A 354 19.59 4.02 9.74
CA LYS A 354 19.97 5.08 10.67
C LYS A 354 18.99 6.22 10.53
N THR A 355 18.53 6.75 11.65
CA THR A 355 17.65 7.92 11.73
C THR A 355 18.43 9.13 12.22
N THR A 356 18.25 10.25 11.56
CA THR A 356 18.81 11.55 11.91
C THR A 356 17.70 12.60 11.96
N PHE A 357 17.88 13.63 12.78
CA PHE A 357 16.96 14.76 12.85
C PHE A 357 17.60 15.97 12.19
N ASP A 358 16.89 16.61 11.24
CA ASP A 358 17.27 17.84 10.56
C ASP A 358 18.61 17.90 9.82
N ASN A 359 19.33 16.78 9.62
CA ASN A 359 20.69 16.77 9.09
C ASN A 359 21.64 17.82 9.74
N SER A 360 21.25 18.40 10.88
CA SER A 360 21.86 19.55 11.54
C SER A 360 22.19 19.17 12.98
N ARG A 361 23.34 19.62 13.47
CA ARG A 361 23.96 19.14 14.72
C ARG A 361 23.27 19.64 16.00
N GLN A 362 22.06 20.18 15.92
CA GLN A 362 21.39 20.84 17.05
C GLN A 362 20.38 19.96 17.79
N PHE A 363 19.94 18.84 17.19
CA PHE A 363 18.94 17.95 17.79
C PHE A 363 19.49 16.54 17.99
N PHE A 364 19.27 15.98 19.19
CA PHE A 364 19.73 14.63 19.54
C PHE A 364 18.54 13.70 19.73
N ILE A 365 18.56 12.57 19.01
CA ILE A 365 17.71 11.41 19.30
C ILE A 365 18.35 10.69 20.49
N LEU A 366 17.65 10.67 21.64
CA LEU A 366 18.15 10.11 22.90
C LEU A 366 18.29 8.58 22.92
N THR A 367 17.57 7.88 22.05
CA THR A 367 17.54 6.41 22.00
C THR A 367 18.30 5.88 20.79
N ASN A 368 18.42 4.54 20.68
CA ASN A 368 19.15 3.92 19.57
C ASN A 368 18.57 4.38 18.23
N ASN A 369 19.36 5.17 17.50
CA ASN A 369 18.98 5.77 16.24
C ASN A 369 19.29 4.86 15.04
N THR A 370 19.78 3.63 15.27
CA THR A 370 20.06 2.66 14.21
C THR A 370 19.31 1.36 14.50
N LYS A 371 18.49 0.90 13.54
CA LYS A 371 17.72 -0.34 13.65
C LYS A 371 17.74 -1.11 12.32
N ALA A 372 17.89 -2.42 12.40
CA ALA A 372 17.82 -3.29 11.23
C ALA A 372 16.36 -3.45 10.76
N MET A 373 16.14 -3.53 9.46
CA MET A 373 14.86 -3.97 8.92
C MET A 373 14.65 -5.47 9.16
N ASP A 374 13.40 -5.84 9.41
CA ASP A 374 12.94 -7.22 9.51
C ASP A 374 11.78 -7.48 8.54
N ILE A 375 11.58 -8.77 8.25
CA ILE A 375 10.40 -9.26 7.53
C ILE A 375 9.27 -9.49 8.54
N GLU A 376 8.17 -8.75 8.39
CA GLU A 376 6.97 -8.92 9.22
C GLU A 376 6.09 -10.09 8.70
N ASP A 377 5.99 -11.17 9.49
CA ASP A 377 5.23 -12.39 9.15
C ASP A 377 3.72 -12.14 8.91
N TYR A 378 3.14 -11.15 9.59
CA TYR A 378 1.70 -10.86 9.55
C TYR A 378 1.29 -9.90 8.42
N SER A 379 2.25 -9.29 7.70
CA SER A 379 1.99 -8.30 6.64
C SER A 379 2.64 -8.71 5.32
N ASN A 380 2.22 -9.85 4.78
CA ASN A 380 2.68 -10.40 3.49
C ASN A 380 4.22 -10.53 3.35
N GLY A 381 5.00 -10.61 4.43
CA GLY A 381 6.46 -10.64 4.35
C GLY A 381 7.08 -9.32 3.89
N CYS A 382 6.60 -8.21 4.44
CA CYS A 382 7.11 -6.87 4.18
C CYS A 382 8.45 -6.62 4.90
N LEU A 383 9.44 -6.05 4.19
CA LEU A 383 10.68 -5.57 4.79
C LEU A 383 10.49 -4.13 5.33
N SER A 384 10.50 -3.98 6.65
CA SER A 384 10.27 -2.70 7.31
C SER A 384 11.01 -2.55 8.64
N VAL A 385 11.02 -1.34 9.18
CA VAL A 385 11.58 -1.06 10.50
C VAL A 385 10.71 -0.07 11.25
N ASP A 386 10.32 -0.45 12.46
CA ASP A 386 9.57 0.40 13.39
C ASP A 386 10.54 1.00 14.43
N PHE A 387 10.73 2.32 14.38
CA PHE A 387 11.45 3.04 15.41
C PHE A 387 10.48 3.41 16.52
N ARG A 388 10.63 2.75 17.68
CA ARG A 388 9.86 3.06 18.88
C ARG A 388 10.72 3.78 19.90
N HIS A 389 10.07 4.56 20.75
CA HIS A 389 10.71 5.24 21.88
C HIS A 389 11.76 6.29 21.46
N LEU A 390 11.61 6.90 20.29
CA LEU A 390 12.42 8.07 19.92
C LEU A 390 12.00 9.27 20.80
N SER A 391 12.95 10.10 21.22
CA SER A 391 12.67 11.33 21.97
C SER A 391 13.69 12.43 21.62
N LEU A 392 13.25 13.68 21.71
CA LEU A 392 14.01 14.87 21.30
C LEU A 392 14.27 15.82 22.48
N LEU A 393 15.42 16.49 22.43
CA LEU A 393 15.85 17.55 23.36
C LEU A 393 16.14 18.84 22.59
N SER A 394 15.11 19.60 22.21
CA SER A 394 15.18 21.05 21.88
C SER A 394 13.78 21.53 21.45
N VAL A 395 13.50 22.83 21.58
CA VAL A 395 12.19 23.45 21.32
C VAL A 395 12.34 24.47 20.19
N THR A 396 11.48 24.38 19.19
CA THR A 396 11.47 25.27 18.02
C THR A 396 10.05 25.34 17.46
N GLU A 397 9.57 26.54 17.13
CA GLU A 397 8.29 26.75 16.43
C GLU A 397 8.39 26.52 14.91
N GLU A 398 9.54 25.97 14.47
CA GLU A 398 9.88 25.73 13.08
C GLU A 398 9.45 24.32 12.64
N LEU A 399 9.48 24.10 11.32
CA LEU A 399 9.28 22.78 10.73
C LEU A 399 10.60 22.01 10.72
N HIS A 400 10.51 20.74 11.08
CA HIS A 400 11.65 19.82 11.14
C HIS A 400 11.39 18.57 10.33
N SER A 401 12.42 17.79 10.01
CA SER A 401 12.23 16.48 9.39
C SER A 401 13.13 15.40 9.99
N LEU A 402 12.60 14.18 10.02
CA LEU A 402 13.39 12.97 10.29
C LEU A 402 13.89 12.41 8.98
N SER A 403 15.20 12.26 8.87
CA SER A 403 15.88 11.59 7.76
C SER A 403 16.18 10.15 8.15
N PHE A 404 16.01 9.24 7.19
CA PHE A 404 16.32 7.83 7.31
C PHE A 404 17.32 7.47 6.23
N GLU A 405 18.45 6.91 6.63
CA GLU A 405 19.57 6.55 5.77
C GLU A 405 19.86 5.06 5.93
N ALA A 406 20.09 4.37 4.82
CA ALA A 406 20.56 2.98 4.83
C ALA A 406 21.45 2.72 3.62
N CYS A 407 22.36 1.77 3.74
CA CYS A 407 23.19 1.32 2.62
C CYS A 407 22.85 -0.14 2.31
N LEU A 408 22.35 -0.40 1.10
CA LEU A 408 21.98 -1.73 0.64
C LEU A 408 23.01 -2.24 -0.35
N THR A 409 23.55 -3.44 -0.10
CA THR A 409 24.42 -4.13 -1.05
C THR A 409 23.70 -5.38 -1.59
N VAL A 410 23.36 -5.39 -2.88
CA VAL A 410 22.66 -6.52 -3.52
C VAL A 410 23.26 -6.82 -4.90
N GLN A 411 23.64 -8.09 -5.13
CA GLN A 411 24.22 -8.56 -6.40
C GLN A 411 25.38 -7.69 -6.94
N GLY A 412 26.24 -7.18 -6.05
CA GLY A 412 27.38 -6.33 -6.39
C GLY A 412 27.05 -4.86 -6.62
N LEU A 413 25.79 -4.45 -6.46
CA LEU A 413 25.36 -3.05 -6.45
C LEU A 413 25.31 -2.52 -5.02
N THR A 414 25.90 -1.36 -4.79
CA THR A 414 25.77 -0.62 -3.53
C THR A 414 24.83 0.56 -3.77
N ILE A 415 23.77 0.65 -2.97
CA ILE A 415 22.69 1.61 -3.14
C ILE A 415 22.49 2.35 -1.82
N ASP A 416 22.72 3.65 -1.85
CA ASP A 416 22.44 4.53 -0.71
C ASP A 416 20.97 4.94 -0.74
N LEU A 417 20.24 4.49 0.27
CA LEU A 417 18.83 4.76 0.49
C LEU A 417 18.70 5.94 1.43
N GLU A 418 17.97 6.96 1.00
CA GLU A 418 17.59 8.11 1.83
C GLU A 418 16.12 8.41 1.62
N THR A 419 15.39 8.60 2.71
CA THR A 419 14.00 9.09 2.69
C THR A 419 13.77 9.96 3.92
N CYS A 420 12.74 10.81 3.91
CA CYS A 420 12.41 11.64 5.08
C CYS A 420 10.93 11.59 5.43
N SER A 421 10.62 11.87 6.69
CA SER A 421 9.25 12.13 7.12
C SER A 421 8.71 13.39 6.45
N LEU A 422 7.39 13.56 6.51
CA LEU A 422 6.81 14.88 6.29
C LEU A 422 7.31 15.85 7.36
N PRO A 423 7.26 17.17 7.08
CA PRO A 423 7.64 18.14 8.07
C PRO A 423 6.79 18.04 9.32
N LEU A 424 7.45 18.05 10.47
CA LEU A 424 6.87 17.89 11.79
C LEU A 424 7.14 19.11 12.65
N VAL A 425 6.31 19.32 13.66
CA VAL A 425 6.43 20.42 14.64
C VAL A 425 6.88 19.85 15.98
N VAL A 426 7.87 20.49 16.60
CA VAL A 426 8.35 20.11 17.93
C VAL A 426 7.78 21.05 18.99
N ILE A 427 7.08 20.50 19.97
CA ILE A 427 6.44 21.30 21.05
C ILE A 427 7.08 21.01 22.41
N SER A 428 7.05 21.99 23.30
CA SER A 428 7.51 21.85 24.69
C SER A 428 6.35 21.51 25.63
N ASN A 429 5.18 22.10 25.38
CA ASN A 429 3.99 21.99 26.22
C ASN A 429 2.77 21.59 25.39
N VAL A 430 1.86 20.84 26.00
CA VAL A 430 0.59 20.42 25.39
C VAL A 430 -0.28 21.62 25.02
N SER A 431 -0.12 22.76 25.69
CA SER A 431 -0.79 24.02 25.31
C SER A 431 -0.47 24.48 23.88
N GLN A 432 0.67 24.08 23.31
CA GLN A 432 1.08 24.41 21.94
C GLN A 432 0.50 23.45 20.90
N LEU A 433 -0.11 22.34 21.32
CA LEU A 433 -0.66 21.31 20.43
C LEU A 433 -1.66 21.87 19.41
N PRO A 434 -2.61 22.77 19.77
CA PRO A 434 -3.53 23.35 18.79
C PRO A 434 -2.82 24.17 17.70
N GLY A 435 -1.83 24.99 18.09
CA GLY A 435 -1.05 25.81 17.16
C GLY A 435 -0.16 24.96 16.25
N GLY A 436 0.54 23.97 16.82
CA GLY A 436 1.33 23.03 16.03
C GLY A 436 0.48 22.21 15.07
N TRP A 437 -0.73 21.83 15.46
CA TRP A 437 -1.65 21.12 14.58
C TRP A 437 -2.15 21.99 13.43
N ALA A 438 -2.43 23.27 13.67
CA ALA A 438 -2.77 24.20 12.60
C ALA A 438 -1.65 24.28 11.55
N SER A 439 -0.39 24.35 11.99
CA SER A 439 0.77 24.33 11.09
C SER A 439 0.86 23.04 10.27
N VAL A 440 0.69 21.87 10.90
CA VAL A 440 0.68 20.57 10.21
C VAL A 440 -0.45 20.51 9.18
N MET A 441 -1.66 20.96 9.54
CA MET A 441 -2.80 21.02 8.62
C MET A 441 -2.51 21.91 7.42
N TRP A 442 -1.99 23.13 7.66
CA TRP A 442 -1.73 24.11 6.61
C TRP A 442 -0.67 23.64 5.62
N TYR A 443 0.42 23.06 6.13
CA TYR A 443 1.49 22.49 5.30
C TYR A 443 0.96 21.38 4.40
N ASN A 444 0.37 20.35 5.00
CA ASN A 444 -0.05 19.15 4.25
C ASN A 444 -1.23 19.43 3.30
N LEU A 445 -2.05 20.44 3.58
CA LEU A 445 -3.10 20.89 2.68
C LEU A 445 -2.53 21.53 1.41
N LEU A 446 -1.55 22.44 1.56
CA LEU A 446 -1.19 23.40 0.51
C LEU A 446 0.08 23.08 -0.27
N THR A 447 0.89 22.12 0.18
CA THR A 447 2.06 21.66 -0.57
C THR A 447 2.14 20.15 -0.62
N ASP A 448 2.63 19.63 -1.74
CA ASP A 448 3.04 18.24 -1.94
C ASP A 448 4.55 18.05 -1.70
N GLU A 449 5.32 19.12 -1.54
CA GLU A 449 6.76 19.06 -1.30
C GLU A 449 7.05 18.34 0.03
N PRO A 450 7.93 17.33 0.05
CA PRO A 450 8.19 16.56 1.27
C PRO A 450 9.15 17.26 2.25
N ARG A 451 9.86 18.33 1.83
CA ARG A 451 10.97 18.91 2.62
C ARG A 451 11.10 20.42 2.48
N ASN A 452 10.00 21.17 2.59
CA ASN A 452 10.02 22.63 2.62
C ASN A 452 9.95 23.16 4.05
N LEU A 453 11.08 23.11 4.77
CA LEU A 453 11.11 23.56 6.18
C LEU A 453 10.90 25.08 6.33
N ALA A 454 11.09 25.85 5.26
CA ALA A 454 10.90 27.30 5.23
C ALA A 454 9.48 27.72 4.79
N PHE A 455 8.52 26.79 4.73
CA PHE A 455 7.17 27.03 4.22
C PHE A 455 6.46 28.23 4.86
N PHE A 456 6.60 28.41 6.18
CA PHE A 456 5.98 29.53 6.90
C PHE A 456 6.69 30.88 6.73
N GLY A 457 7.80 30.94 5.99
CA GLY A 457 8.39 32.20 5.57
C GLY A 457 7.53 32.97 4.57
N ASN A 458 6.72 32.27 3.76
CA ASN A 458 5.74 32.86 2.85
C ASN A 458 4.57 31.89 2.61
N PRO A 459 3.65 31.74 3.58
CA PRO A 459 2.63 30.71 3.52
C PRO A 459 1.58 31.00 2.43
N PRO A 460 1.26 30.03 1.57
CA PRO A 460 0.20 30.18 0.58
C PRO A 460 -1.18 30.30 1.25
N ARG A 461 -2.13 30.90 0.53
CA ARG A 461 -3.53 30.99 0.94
C ARG A 461 -4.27 29.71 0.56
N ALA A 462 -5.11 29.21 1.46
CA ALA A 462 -5.97 28.07 1.19
C ALA A 462 -7.25 28.48 0.45
N ASN A 463 -7.68 27.66 -0.51
CA ASN A 463 -9.02 27.78 -1.06
C ASN A 463 -10.05 27.29 -0.03
N TRP A 464 -11.14 28.02 0.16
CA TRP A 464 -12.22 27.65 1.08
C TRP A 464 -12.80 26.27 0.78
N SER A 465 -12.88 25.88 -0.50
CA SER A 465 -13.40 24.55 -0.88
C SER A 465 -12.56 23.41 -0.31
N GLN A 466 -11.23 23.57 -0.28
CA GLN A 466 -10.30 22.58 0.28
C GLN A 466 -10.24 22.68 1.81
N LEU A 467 -10.22 23.90 2.36
CA LEU A 467 -10.15 24.12 3.80
C LEU A 467 -11.41 23.62 4.53
N SER A 468 -12.59 23.89 3.99
CA SER A 468 -13.86 23.44 4.59
C SER A 468 -13.97 21.92 4.67
N GLU A 469 -13.44 21.22 3.67
CA GLU A 469 -13.35 19.75 3.66
C GLU A 469 -12.41 19.24 4.76
N VAL A 470 -11.21 19.81 4.87
CA VAL A 470 -10.26 19.46 5.94
C VAL A 470 -10.84 19.75 7.33
N LEU A 471 -11.56 20.86 7.50
CA LEU A 471 -12.26 21.17 8.74
C LEU A 471 -13.33 20.11 9.05
N SER A 472 -14.11 19.70 8.05
CA SER A 472 -15.11 18.62 8.19
C SER A 472 -14.47 17.30 8.64
N TRP A 473 -13.29 16.97 8.10
CA TRP A 473 -12.53 15.81 8.56
C TRP A 473 -12.14 15.92 10.05
N GLN A 474 -11.70 17.09 10.51
CA GLN A 474 -11.38 17.28 11.94
C GLN A 474 -12.58 16.96 12.83
N PHE A 475 -13.79 17.36 12.45
CA PHE A 475 -14.99 17.04 13.22
C PHE A 475 -15.39 15.58 13.08
N SER A 476 -15.24 14.98 11.90
CA SER A 476 -15.62 13.58 11.64
C SER A 476 -14.74 12.60 12.41
N THR A 477 -13.42 12.84 12.46
CA THR A 477 -12.48 12.01 13.22
C THR A 477 -12.67 12.18 14.74
N PHE A 478 -13.13 13.36 15.20
CA PHE A 478 -13.45 13.61 16.61
C PHE A 478 -14.85 13.16 17.03
N LEU A 479 -15.83 13.06 16.13
CA LEU A 479 -17.20 12.63 16.44
C LEU A 479 -17.30 11.16 16.87
N MET A 480 -16.24 10.36 16.68
CA MET A 480 -16.08 9.06 17.36
C MET A 480 -15.79 9.20 18.88
N CYS A 481 -15.60 10.41 19.39
CA CYS A 481 -15.45 10.72 20.82
C CYS A 481 -16.18 12.04 21.15
N LEU A 482 -17.50 11.95 21.35
CA LEU A 482 -18.38 12.91 22.03
C LEU A 482 -18.48 14.34 21.46
N ARG A 483 -19.75 14.79 21.32
CA ARG A 483 -20.17 16.16 20.99
C ARG A 483 -19.31 17.22 21.68
N SER A 484 -18.70 18.12 20.89
CA SER A 484 -18.30 19.46 21.33
C SER A 484 -18.17 20.42 20.15
N ASN A 485 -19.32 20.79 19.57
CA ASN A 485 -19.44 22.09 18.90
C ASN A 485 -19.36 23.14 20.01
N PHE A 486 -18.23 23.85 20.19
CA PHE A 486 -18.20 25.25 20.63
C PHE A 486 -16.79 25.82 20.89
N ILE A 487 -15.72 25.00 20.96
CA ILE A 487 -14.40 25.51 21.39
C ILE A 487 -13.50 25.95 20.21
N PHE A 488 -13.72 25.47 18.98
CA PHE A 488 -12.82 25.76 17.85
C PHE A 488 -13.05 27.11 17.13
N ASN A 489 -14.22 27.74 17.30
CA ASN A 489 -14.54 29.00 16.61
C ASN A 489 -13.74 30.20 17.14
N ILE A 490 -13.21 30.13 18.36
CA ILE A 490 -12.51 31.26 18.99
C ILE A 490 -11.03 31.31 18.53
N GLN A 491 -10.35 30.16 18.43
CA GLN A 491 -8.94 30.14 18.00
C GLN A 491 -8.74 30.37 16.50
N ILE A 492 -9.71 29.98 15.65
CA ILE A 492 -9.66 30.34 14.22
C ILE A 492 -9.81 31.86 14.04
N SER A 493 -10.59 32.56 14.88
CA SER A 493 -10.72 34.02 14.78
C SER A 493 -9.43 34.76 15.13
N GLU A 494 -8.65 34.30 16.12
CA GLU A 494 -7.34 34.88 16.47
C GLU A 494 -6.28 34.57 15.39
N TRP A 495 -6.39 33.42 14.72
CA TRP A 495 -5.49 33.02 13.63
C TRP A 495 -5.81 33.73 12.31
N CYS A 496 -7.11 33.88 11.95
CA CYS A 496 -7.57 34.65 10.79
C CYS A 496 -7.26 36.16 10.92
N GLN A 497 -7.13 36.69 12.13
CA GLN A 497 -6.67 38.06 12.35
C GLN A 497 -5.16 38.23 12.12
N SER A 498 -4.38 37.15 12.25
CA SER A 498 -2.91 37.20 12.08
C SER A 498 -2.46 37.00 10.62
N PHE A 499 -3.25 36.28 9.81
CA PHE A 499 -3.04 36.17 8.37
C PHE A 499 -4.24 36.76 7.65
N HIS A 500 -4.11 37.99 7.12
CA HIS A 500 -5.14 38.71 6.38
C HIS A 500 -5.88 37.82 5.36
N LEU A 501 -6.97 37.20 5.80
CA LEU A 501 -7.98 36.56 4.99
C LEU A 501 -8.98 37.65 4.62
N THR A 502 -8.91 38.08 3.36
CA THR A 502 -10.01 38.73 2.66
C THR A 502 -10.70 37.75 1.73
#